data_AF-A0A958PYV2-F1
#
_entry.id   AF-A0A958PYV2-F1
#
_cell.length_a   1.000
_cell.length_b   1.000
_cell.length_c   1.000
_cell.angle_alpha   90.00
_cell.angle_beta   90.00
_cell.angle_gamma   90.00
#
_symmetry.space_group_name_H-M   'P 1'
#
loop_
_entity.id
_entity.type
_entity.pdbx_description
1 polymer ?
#
loop_
_entity_poly.entity_id
_entity_poly.type
_entity_poly.pdbx_seq_one_letter_code
_entity_poly.pdbx_strand_id
1 'polypeptide(L)'
;MQIEIKNILYVKSELKYVEIHTVKKKYVLRYSLAELLEIMPNDHFIQVHKSYIVNKNVVDHIGINYLLINGHEIPYSSQRKEALLKAFNFL
;
A
#
# COMPACT_ATOMS: atom_id res chain seq x y z
N MET A 1 -18.81 6.41 -6.13
CA MET A 1 -18.06 6.78 -4.91
C MET A 1 -16.70 7.28 -5.34
N GLN A 2 -16.28 8.47 -4.91
CA GLN A 2 -14.98 9.04 -5.24
C GLN A 2 -14.12 9.07 -3.97
N ILE A 3 -12.92 8.50 -4.05
CA ILE A 3 -11.94 8.51 -2.95
C ILE A 3 -10.76 9.36 -3.43
N GLU A 4 -10.39 10.38 -2.66
CA GLU A 4 -9.20 11.16 -2.96
C GLU A 4 -7.95 10.32 -2.66
N ILE A 5 -7.06 10.22 -3.65
CA ILE A 5 -5.80 9.47 -3.57
C ILE A 5 -4.99 9.82 -2.32
N LYS A 6 -4.88 11.12 -1.97
CA LYS A 6 -4.13 11.60 -0.81
C LYS A 6 -4.63 11.06 0.53
N ASN A 7 -5.88 10.61 0.60
CA ASN A 7 -6.47 10.06 1.82
C ASN A 7 -6.26 8.55 1.94
N ILE A 8 -5.80 7.86 0.88
CA ILE A 8 -5.54 6.43 0.89
C ILE A 8 -4.17 6.17 1.53
N LEU A 9 -4.16 5.33 2.56
CA LEU A 9 -2.96 4.92 3.29
C LEU A 9 -2.35 3.66 2.68
N TYR A 10 -3.16 2.60 2.61
CA TYR A 10 -2.78 1.31 2.04
C TYR A 10 -4.02 0.54 1.59
N VAL A 11 -3.78 -0.50 0.79
CA VAL A 11 -4.77 -1.47 0.36
C VAL A 11 -4.31 -2.84 0.84
N LYS A 12 -5.24 -3.58 1.46
CA LYS A 12 -5.03 -4.96 1.90
C LYS A 12 -5.93 -5.89 1.10
N SER A 13 -5.40 -6.96 0.51
CA SER A 13 -6.25 -8.05 0.01
C SER A 13 -6.66 -8.99 1.14
N GLU A 14 -7.93 -9.39 1.16
CA GLU A 14 -8.48 -10.41 2.04
C GLU A 14 -9.45 -11.29 1.24
N LEU A 15 -9.09 -12.56 1.05
CA LEU A 15 -9.85 -13.51 0.22
C LEU A 15 -10.11 -12.98 -1.21
N LYS A 16 -11.38 -12.67 -1.54
CA LYS A 16 -11.84 -12.16 -2.84
C LYS A 16 -12.10 -10.66 -2.84
N TYR A 17 -11.72 -9.98 -1.77
CA TYR A 17 -11.95 -8.56 -1.57
C TYR A 17 -10.64 -7.84 -1.30
N VAL A 18 -10.69 -6.54 -1.51
CA VAL A 18 -9.67 -5.60 -1.07
C VAL A 18 -10.29 -4.62 -0.09
N GLU A 19 -9.56 -4.35 0.98
CA GLU A 19 -9.83 -3.27 1.90
C GLU A 19 -8.96 -2.07 1.54
N ILE A 20 -9.57 -0.97 1.11
CA ILE A 20 -8.89 0.31 0.95
C ILE A 20 -8.98 1.04 2.28
N HIS A 21 -7.83 1.17 2.96
CA HIS A 21 -7.73 1.87 4.23
C HIS A 21 -7.39 3.33 3.96
N THR A 22 -8.22 4.23 4.47
CA THR A 22 -8.04 5.68 4.38
C THR A 22 -7.92 6.28 5.76
N VAL A 23 -7.45 7.53 5.85
CA VAL A 23 -7.36 8.28 7.12
C VAL A 23 -8.69 8.40 7.88
N LYS A 24 -9.84 8.23 7.23
CA LYS A 24 -11.17 8.38 7.86
C LYS A 24 -11.85 7.05 8.14
N LYS A 25 -11.78 6.13 7.18
CA LYS A 25 -12.49 4.84 7.21
C LYS A 25 -11.90 3.86 6.21
N LYS A 26 -12.34 2.60 6.27
CA LYS A 26 -12.04 1.60 5.25
C LYS A 26 -13.20 1.40 4.28
N TYR A 27 -12.88 0.97 3.06
CA TYR A 27 -13.83 0.56 2.04
C TYR A 27 -13.51 -0.88 1.63
N VAL A 28 -14.53 -1.70 1.45
CA VAL A 28 -14.37 -3.09 0.99
C VAL A 28 -14.91 -3.18 -0.43
N LEU A 29 -14.07 -3.59 -1.37
CA LEU A 29 -14.43 -3.71 -2.79
C LEU A 29 -14.06 -5.09 -3.31
N ARG A 30 -14.78 -5.56 -4.33
CA ARG A 30 -14.50 -6.82 -5.02
C ARG A 30 -13.53 -6.59 -6.18
N TYR A 31 -12.26 -6.47 -5.86
CA TYR A 31 -11.14 -6.37 -6.79
C TYR A 31 -9.99 -7.25 -6.31
N SER A 32 -9.10 -7.61 -7.22
CA SER A 32 -7.76 -8.09 -6.91
C SER A 32 -6.78 -6.91 -6.71
N LEU A 33 -5.63 -7.17 -6.09
CA LEU A 33 -4.57 -6.16 -6.00
C LEU A 33 -3.97 -5.82 -7.36
N ALA A 34 -3.94 -6.76 -8.30
CA ALA A 34 -3.41 -6.54 -9.64
C ALA A 34 -4.28 -5.51 -10.39
N GLU A 35 -5.60 -5.71 -10.40
CA GLU A 35 -6.56 -4.77 -10.99
C GLU A 35 -6.46 -3.39 -10.35
N LEU A 36 -6.29 -3.32 -9.02
CA LEU A 36 -6.10 -2.03 -8.35
C LEU A 36 -4.79 -1.35 -8.74
N LEU A 37 -3.69 -2.10 -8.88
CA LEU A 37 -2.40 -1.53 -9.24
C LEU A 37 -2.40 -0.92 -10.64
N GLU A 38 -3.17 -1.48 -11.58
CA GLU A 38 -3.31 -0.96 -12.94
C GLU A 38 -4.05 0.39 -13.00
N ILE A 39 -5.00 0.62 -12.09
CA ILE A 39 -5.82 1.85 -12.07
C ILE A 39 -5.27 2.91 -11.10
N MET A 40 -4.39 2.52 -10.18
CA MET A 40 -3.81 3.43 -9.20
C MET A 40 -2.56 4.11 -9.78
N PRO A 41 -2.32 5.41 -9.50
CA PRO A 41 -1.11 6.07 -9.97
C PRO A 41 0.15 5.43 -9.40
N ASN A 42 0.99 4.84 -10.27
CA ASN A 42 2.24 4.17 -9.88
C ASN A 42 3.25 5.12 -9.20
N ASP A 43 3.13 6.42 -9.45
CA ASP A 43 3.94 7.44 -8.79
C ASP A 43 3.62 7.57 -7.29
N HIS A 44 2.43 7.15 -6.87
CA HIS A 44 1.99 7.21 -5.48
C HIS A 44 1.93 5.83 -4.83
N PHE A 45 1.58 4.79 -5.58
CA PHE A 45 1.31 3.47 -5.03
C PHE A 45 2.35 2.43 -5.43
N ILE A 46 2.73 1.57 -4.48
CA ILE A 46 3.65 0.47 -4.71
C ILE A 46 3.17 -0.80 -3.99
N GLN A 47 3.25 -1.94 -4.67
CA GLN A 47 2.97 -3.23 -4.05
C GLN A 47 4.19 -3.72 -3.26
N VAL A 48 4.06 -3.77 -1.93
CA VAL A 48 5.16 -4.13 -1.01
C VAL A 48 5.09 -5.57 -0.52
N HIS A 49 3.93 -6.20 -0.65
CA HIS A 49 3.70 -7.60 -0.29
C HIS A 49 2.64 -8.19 -1.22
N LYS A 50 2.53 -9.53 -1.28
CA LYS A 50 1.48 -10.20 -2.10
C LYS A 50 0.06 -9.77 -1.73
N SER A 51 -0.11 -9.23 -0.52
CA SER A 51 -1.39 -8.79 0.03
C SER A 51 -1.49 -7.30 0.32
N TYR A 52 -0.46 -6.50 -0.01
CA TYR A 52 -0.44 -5.08 0.34
C TYR A 52 0.09 -4.20 -0.79
N ILE A 53 -0.66 -3.13 -1.07
CA ILE A 53 -0.23 -1.93 -1.80
C ILE A 53 -0.21 -0.77 -0.82
N VAL A 54 0.81 0.08 -0.85
CA VAL A 54 0.92 1.24 0.04
C VAL A 54 1.03 2.52 -0.77
N ASN A 55 0.56 3.62 -0.19
CA ASN A 55 0.86 4.96 -0.69
C ASN A 55 2.23 5.40 -0.17
N LYS A 56 3.18 5.59 -1.07
CA LYS A 56 4.57 6.00 -0.77
C LYS A 56 4.64 7.33 -0.04
N ASN A 57 3.70 8.24 -0.30
CA ASN A 57 3.72 9.60 0.23
C ASN A 57 3.33 9.70 1.71
N VAL A 58 2.86 8.61 2.32
CA VAL A 58 2.41 8.58 3.72
C VAL A 58 3.13 7.54 4.57
N VAL A 59 4.29 7.06 4.11
CA VAL A 59 5.13 6.15 4.90
C VAL A 59 5.90 6.94 5.95
N ASP A 60 5.67 6.60 7.22
CA ASP A 60 6.29 7.27 8.36
C ASP A 60 7.70 6.72 8.65
N HIS A 61 7.85 5.38 8.57
CA HIS A 61 9.11 4.70 8.86
C HIS A 61 9.24 3.38 8.08
N ILE A 62 10.48 3.03 7.73
CA ILE A 62 10.82 1.73 7.14
C ILE A 62 11.56 0.91 8.21
N GLY A 63 10.88 -0.09 8.76
CA GLY A 63 11.46 -1.07 9.67
C GLY A 63 12.20 -2.18 8.93
N ILE A 64 12.60 -3.24 9.64
CA ILE A 64 13.39 -4.35 9.06
C ILE A 64 12.57 -5.18 8.05
N ASN A 65 11.27 -5.35 8.31
CA ASN A 65 10.35 -6.18 7.52
C ASN A 65 8.93 -5.58 7.42
N TYR A 66 8.76 -4.31 7.82
CA TYR A 66 7.49 -3.61 7.78
C TYR A 66 7.67 -2.13 7.42
N LEU A 67 6.59 -1.52 6.94
CA LEU A 67 6.43 -0.07 6.84
C LEU A 67 5.48 0.40 7.93
N LEU A 68 5.83 1.47 8.63
CA LEU A 68 4.90 2.16 9.53
C LEU A 68 4.12 3.21 8.73
N ILE A 69 2.80 3.11 8.75
CA ILE A 69 1.88 4.03 8.06
C ILE A 69 0.73 4.37 9.00
N ASN A 70 0.70 5.60 9.48
CA ASN A 70 -0.32 6.11 10.40
C ASN A 70 -0.51 5.21 11.64
N GLY A 71 0.59 4.70 12.19
CA GLY A 71 0.57 3.77 13.34
C GLY A 71 0.24 2.31 12.99
N HIS A 72 0.04 1.98 11.71
CA HIS A 72 -0.14 0.61 11.24
C HIS A 72 1.16 0.01 10.71
N GLU A 73 1.50 -1.20 11.13
CA GLU A 73 2.62 -1.96 10.59
C GLU A 73 2.18 -2.78 9.37
N ILE A 74 2.66 -2.39 8.19
CA ILE A 74 2.39 -3.06 6.93
C ILE A 74 3.59 -3.93 6.55
N PRO A 75 3.47 -5.27 6.53
CA PRO A 75 4.58 -6.14 6.20
C PRO A 75 4.96 -5.97 4.73
N TYR A 76 6.25 -5.97 4.44
CA TYR A 76 6.77 -6.07 3.08
C TYR A 76 7.55 -7.38 2.89
N SER A 77 7.58 -7.92 1.67
CA SER A 77 8.33 -9.15 1.40
C SER A 77 9.81 -8.87 1.17
N SER A 78 10.67 -9.79 1.61
CA SER A 78 12.12 -9.73 1.34
C SER A 78 12.42 -9.61 -0.17
N GLN A 79 11.65 -10.33 -1.00
CA GLN A 79 11.73 -10.25 -2.47
C GLN A 79 11.47 -8.85 -3.03
N ARG A 80 10.67 -8.03 -2.33
CA ARG A 80 10.33 -6.66 -2.75
C ARG A 80 11.14 -5.59 -2.03
N LYS A 81 12.02 -5.97 -1.10
CA LYS A 81 12.82 -5.06 -0.28
C LYS A 81 13.69 -4.13 -1.13
N GLU A 82 14.40 -4.65 -2.12
CA GLU A 82 15.28 -3.83 -2.95
C GLU A 82 14.51 -2.78 -3.77
N ALA A 83 13.43 -3.21 -4.43
CA ALA A 83 12.56 -2.31 -5.19
C ALA A 83 11.92 -1.23 -4.29
N LEU A 84 11.55 -1.62 -3.07
CA LEU A 84 11.03 -0.72 -2.05
C LEU A 84 12.07 0.33 -1.66
N LEU A 85 13.29 -0.07 -1.27
CA LEU A 85 14.33 0.85 -0.84
C LEU A 85 14.74 1.84 -1.95
N LYS A 86 14.79 1.39 -3.21
CA LYS A 86 14.99 2.27 -4.37
C LYS A 86 13.84 3.26 -4.54
N ALA A 87 12.59 2.81 -4.41
CA ALA A 87 11.41 3.66 -4.55
C ALA A 87 11.31 4.75 -3.46
N PHE A 88 11.97 4.56 -2.32
CA PHE A 88 12.04 5.51 -1.22
C PHE A 88 13.38 6.28 -1.17
N ASN A 89 14.23 6.18 -2.19
CA ASN A 89 15.53 6.86 -2.30
C ASN A 89 16.51 6.57 -1.13
N PHE A 90 16.48 5.35 -0.57
CA PHE A 90 17.41 4.90 0.46
C PHE A 90 18.64 4.15 -0.09
N LEU A 91 18.78 4.05 -1.42
CA LEU A 91 19.88 3.39 -2.13
C LEU A 91 20.35 4.23 -3.30
#